data_AF-A0A434BW67-F1
#
_entry.id   AF-A0A434BW67-F1
#
_cell.length_a   1.000
_cell.length_b   1.000
_cell.length_c   1.000
_cell.angle_alpha   90.00
_cell.angle_beta   90.00
_cell.angle_gamma   90.00
#
_symmetry.space_group_name_H-M   'P 1'
#
loop_
_entity.id
_entity.type
_entity.pdbx_description
1 polymer ?
#
loop_
_entity_poly.entity_id
_entity_poly.type
_entity_poly.pdbx_seq_one_letter_code
_entity_poly.pdbx_strand_id
1 'polypeptide(L)'
;MLTHALIGDEGRTIDLGWQDGSRSRFHAMWLRDNALDDKTRSAGNGQRLITILDIPANTRIGAASIKGGTLEVSFVPEQKTVSFPAAWLSANAYDRDAGRQPGWTGEATVRWTKASMQNSVPRAGYVAASRDRAVLGQWLSAVKTYGFAVMDDLPTESGALCKVSDLFGYIRETNYGRWFEVRAEVNPNNLAYTNLGLQAHTDNPYRDPVPTLQILSCIENTVEGRESSVVDGFAVAAALQAENPEG
;
A
#
# COMPACT_ATOMS: atom_id res chain seq x y z
N MET A 1 24.60 -10.31 -2.29
CA MET A 1 24.62 -11.69 -2.81
C MET A 1 24.51 -12.70 -1.66
N LEU A 2 24.05 -13.93 -1.92
CA LEU A 2 24.06 -15.03 -0.93
C LEU A 2 25.48 -15.56 -0.74
N THR A 3 25.89 -15.77 0.52
CA THR A 3 27.25 -16.21 0.87
C THR A 3 27.28 -17.61 1.46
N HIS A 4 26.28 -18.00 2.26
CA HIS A 4 26.15 -19.35 2.79
C HIS A 4 24.69 -19.73 3.00
N ALA A 5 24.46 -21.04 3.12
CA ALA A 5 23.17 -21.66 3.35
C ALA A 5 23.39 -22.86 4.29
N LEU A 6 22.95 -22.74 5.54
CA LEU A 6 23.14 -23.76 6.58
C LEU A 6 21.80 -24.31 7.01
N ILE A 7 21.61 -25.62 6.84
CA ILE A 7 20.39 -26.31 7.27
C ILE A 7 20.44 -26.45 8.79
N GLY A 8 19.37 -26.03 9.47
CA GLY A 8 19.23 -26.06 10.92
C GLY A 8 17.96 -26.80 11.37
N ASP A 9 17.86 -27.04 12.67
CA ASP A 9 16.67 -27.61 13.33
C ASP A 9 16.16 -28.88 12.63
N GLU A 10 17.06 -29.85 12.43
CA GLU A 10 16.80 -31.11 11.72
C GLU A 10 16.22 -30.95 10.30
N GLY A 11 16.50 -29.83 9.62
CA GLY A 11 15.93 -29.52 8.31
C GLY A 11 14.65 -28.71 8.35
N ARG A 12 14.16 -28.27 9.52
CA ARG A 12 13.00 -27.37 9.62
C ARG A 12 13.33 -25.95 9.24
N THR A 13 14.60 -25.56 9.31
CA THR A 13 15.05 -24.20 9.00
C THR A 13 16.29 -24.22 8.12
N ILE A 14 16.53 -23.09 7.47
CA ILE A 14 17.77 -22.77 6.79
C ILE A 14 18.19 -21.35 7.15
N ASP A 15 19.44 -21.19 7.58
CA ASP A 15 20.08 -19.90 7.85
C ASP A 15 20.84 -19.47 6.58
N LEU A 16 20.46 -18.31 6.04
CA LEU A 16 21.10 -17.72 4.87
C LEU A 16 21.96 -16.53 5.28
N GLY A 17 23.21 -16.55 4.83
CA GLY A 17 24.11 -15.41 4.93
C GLY A 17 24.10 -14.52 3.71
N TRP A 18 24.26 -13.22 3.95
CA TRP A 18 24.31 -12.20 2.92
C TRP A 18 25.67 -11.51 2.88
N GLN A 19 25.99 -10.91 1.73
CA GLN A 19 27.26 -10.21 1.51
C GLN A 19 27.45 -8.97 2.39
N ASP A 20 26.37 -8.35 2.86
CA ASP A 20 26.39 -7.24 3.81
C ASP A 20 26.61 -7.69 5.27
N GLY A 21 26.82 -8.99 5.49
CA GLY A 21 27.01 -9.58 6.81
C GLY A 21 25.71 -9.90 7.55
N SER A 22 24.56 -9.50 7.02
CA SER A 22 23.26 -9.85 7.60
C SER A 22 22.97 -11.35 7.45
N ARG A 23 22.00 -11.82 8.23
CA ARG A 23 21.49 -13.20 8.17
C ARG A 23 19.98 -13.21 8.12
N SER A 24 19.40 -14.26 7.54
CA SER A 24 17.96 -14.45 7.54
C SER A 24 17.64 -15.94 7.57
N ARG A 25 16.78 -16.36 8.50
CA ARG A 25 16.29 -17.73 8.56
C ARG A 25 14.98 -17.89 7.81
N PHE A 26 14.83 -19.03 7.15
CA PHE A 26 13.60 -19.46 6.50
C PHE A 26 13.19 -20.85 6.98
N HIS A 27 11.89 -21.08 7.18
CA HIS A 27 11.33 -22.37 7.52
C HIS A 27 11.13 -23.19 6.25
N ALA A 28 11.37 -24.51 6.34
CA ALA A 28 11.16 -25.46 5.25
C ALA A 28 9.73 -25.37 4.69
N MET A 29 8.74 -25.35 5.59
CA MET A 29 7.32 -25.24 5.24
C MET A 29 7.03 -23.95 4.47
N TRP A 30 7.59 -22.82 4.90
CA TRP A 30 7.37 -21.53 4.25
C TRP A 30 8.00 -21.51 2.85
N LEU A 31 9.23 -22.03 2.70
CA LEU A 31 9.87 -22.12 1.39
C LEU A 31 9.09 -23.05 0.46
N ARG A 32 8.63 -24.21 0.94
CA ARG A 32 7.86 -25.16 0.13
C ARG A 32 6.52 -24.60 -0.34
N ASP A 33 5.79 -23.91 0.53
CA ASP A 33 4.52 -23.24 0.20
C ASP A 33 4.70 -22.03 -0.75
N ASN A 34 5.92 -21.50 -0.82
CA ASN A 34 6.27 -20.37 -1.69
C ASN A 34 7.19 -20.75 -2.85
N ALA A 35 7.34 -22.04 -3.16
CA ALA A 35 8.12 -22.47 -4.30
C ALA A 35 7.64 -21.79 -5.60
N LEU A 36 8.60 -21.41 -6.44
CA LEU A 36 8.37 -20.58 -7.64
C LEU A 36 8.28 -21.41 -8.93
N ASP A 37 8.33 -22.74 -8.81
CA ASP A 37 8.25 -23.65 -9.95
C ASP A 37 6.82 -23.77 -10.50
N ASP A 38 6.71 -24.22 -11.74
CA ASP A 38 5.45 -24.32 -12.49
C ASP A 38 4.43 -25.31 -11.91
N LYS A 39 4.85 -26.22 -11.03
CA LYS A 39 3.94 -27.13 -10.29
C LYS A 39 3.41 -26.52 -9.00
N THR A 40 4.01 -25.42 -8.53
CA THR A 40 3.56 -24.71 -7.31
C THR A 40 2.86 -23.40 -7.65
N ARG A 41 3.31 -22.70 -8.70
CA ARG A 41 2.70 -21.46 -9.18
C ARG A 41 2.44 -21.54 -10.68
N SER A 42 1.22 -21.19 -11.07
CA SER A 42 0.85 -21.06 -12.48
C SER A 42 1.67 -19.96 -13.15
N ALA A 43 2.39 -20.31 -14.22
CA ALA A 43 3.24 -19.37 -14.96
C ALA A 43 2.45 -18.21 -15.59
N GLY A 44 1.17 -18.41 -15.93
CA GLY A 44 0.37 -17.42 -16.64
C GLY A 44 -0.30 -16.36 -15.74
N ASN A 45 -0.58 -16.68 -14.48
CA ASN A 45 -1.35 -15.79 -13.60
C ASN A 45 -0.82 -15.70 -12.15
N GLY A 46 0.28 -16.41 -11.83
CA GLY A 46 0.93 -16.37 -10.52
C GLY A 46 0.15 -17.04 -9.39
N GLN A 47 -1.03 -17.62 -9.66
CA GLN A 47 -1.82 -18.32 -8.66
C GLN A 47 -1.08 -19.55 -8.15
N ARG A 48 -1.16 -19.79 -6.83
CA ARG A 48 -0.66 -21.01 -6.22
C ARG A 48 -1.55 -22.18 -6.65
N LEU A 49 -0.93 -23.28 -7.08
CA LEU A 49 -1.58 -24.48 -7.61
C LEU A 49 -1.82 -25.58 -6.56
N ILE A 50 -1.35 -25.34 -5.33
CA ILE A 50 -1.47 -26.25 -4.20
C ILE A 50 -2.12 -25.55 -3.02
N THR A 51 -2.67 -26.35 -2.11
CA THR A 51 -3.13 -25.95 -0.80
C THR A 51 -2.12 -26.35 0.27
N ILE A 52 -2.30 -25.86 1.50
CA ILE A 52 -1.47 -26.27 2.64
C ILE A 52 -1.61 -27.78 2.95
N LEU A 53 -2.73 -28.40 2.60
CA LEU A 53 -2.99 -29.83 2.83
C LEU A 53 -2.22 -30.73 1.86
N ASP A 54 -1.82 -30.17 0.71
CA ASP A 54 -1.02 -30.90 -0.29
C ASP A 54 0.47 -30.95 0.10
N ILE A 55 0.89 -30.18 1.11
CA ILE A 55 2.26 -30.16 1.61
C ILE A 55 2.35 -31.07 2.85
N PRO A 56 3.21 -32.11 2.84
CA PRO A 56 3.34 -33.00 4.00
C PRO A 56 3.69 -32.22 5.28
N ALA A 57 2.95 -32.47 6.37
CA ALA A 57 3.14 -31.73 7.63
C ALA A 57 4.56 -31.86 8.21
N ASN A 58 5.26 -32.95 7.90
CA ASN A 58 6.64 -33.20 8.30
C ASN A 58 7.69 -32.69 7.28
N THR A 59 7.31 -31.79 6.37
CA THR A 59 8.20 -31.23 5.34
C THR A 59 9.48 -30.66 5.94
N ARG A 60 10.62 -31.10 5.42
CA ARG A 60 11.97 -30.67 5.82
C ARG A 60 12.85 -30.40 4.60
N ILE A 61 13.90 -29.63 4.80
CA ILE A 61 14.99 -29.46 3.85
C ILE A 61 15.95 -30.63 4.00
N GLY A 62 16.02 -31.49 2.98
CA GLY A 62 16.96 -32.60 2.92
C GLY A 62 18.33 -32.18 2.40
N ALA A 63 18.38 -31.20 1.49
CA ALA A 63 19.61 -30.63 0.96
C ALA A 63 19.39 -29.19 0.49
N ALA A 64 20.44 -28.38 0.54
CA ALA A 64 20.45 -27.02 0.01
C ALA A 64 21.82 -26.68 -0.56
N SER A 65 21.86 -25.91 -1.65
CA SER A 65 23.11 -25.41 -2.23
C SER A 65 22.91 -24.06 -2.90
N ILE A 66 23.97 -23.26 -2.99
CA ILE A 66 23.95 -21.98 -3.71
C ILE A 66 24.56 -22.22 -5.10
N LYS A 67 23.80 -21.95 -6.15
CA LYS A 67 24.24 -22.08 -7.56
C LYS A 67 23.84 -20.85 -8.35
N GLY A 68 24.81 -20.18 -8.98
CA GLY A 68 24.55 -19.03 -9.85
C GLY A 68 23.76 -17.90 -9.18
N GLY A 69 23.98 -17.64 -7.88
CA GLY A 69 23.23 -16.61 -7.14
C GLY A 69 21.81 -17.00 -6.75
N THR A 70 21.44 -18.27 -6.90
CA THR A 70 20.16 -18.84 -6.46
C THR A 70 20.38 -19.87 -5.36
N LEU A 71 19.41 -20.03 -4.47
CA LEU A 71 19.34 -21.11 -3.50
C LEU A 71 18.54 -22.26 -4.10
N GLU A 72 19.17 -23.40 -4.32
CA GLU A 72 18.50 -24.66 -4.67
C GLU A 72 18.21 -25.43 -3.38
N VAL A 73 16.96 -25.87 -3.19
CA VAL A 73 16.49 -26.57 -1.99
C VAL A 73 15.76 -27.84 -2.41
N SER A 74 16.13 -28.97 -1.81
CA SER A 74 15.46 -30.26 -1.95
C SER A 74 14.66 -30.58 -0.70
N PHE A 75 13.35 -30.74 -0.85
CA PHE A 75 12.43 -31.05 0.24
C PHE A 75 12.17 -32.55 0.37
N VAL A 76 12.07 -33.00 1.62
CA VAL A 76 11.63 -34.35 1.99
C VAL A 76 10.33 -34.22 2.82
N PRO A 77 9.37 -35.16 2.68
CA PRO A 77 9.45 -36.44 1.98
C PRO A 77 9.07 -36.40 0.49
N GLU A 78 8.83 -35.24 -0.12
CA GLU A 78 8.37 -35.18 -1.53
C GLU A 78 9.47 -35.46 -2.58
N GLN A 79 10.76 -35.42 -2.19
CA GLN A 79 11.89 -35.42 -3.12
C GLN A 79 11.77 -34.32 -4.19
N LYS A 80 11.20 -33.17 -3.82
CA LYS A 80 11.00 -32.03 -4.70
C LYS A 80 12.15 -31.04 -4.56
N THR A 81 12.83 -30.75 -5.66
CA THR A 81 13.88 -29.72 -5.72
C THR A 81 13.36 -28.47 -6.42
N VAL A 82 13.61 -27.30 -5.84
CA VAL A 82 13.23 -26.00 -6.41
C VAL A 82 14.35 -24.98 -6.19
N SER A 83 14.31 -23.88 -6.94
CA SER A 83 15.30 -22.81 -6.85
C SER A 83 14.66 -21.47 -6.53
N PHE A 84 15.32 -20.69 -5.67
CA PHE A 84 14.92 -19.34 -5.27
C PHE A 84 15.99 -18.31 -5.64
N PRO A 85 15.66 -17.26 -6.39
CA PRO A 85 16.58 -16.14 -6.61
C PRO A 85 16.95 -15.46 -5.28
N ALA A 86 18.22 -15.11 -5.08
CA ALA A 86 18.67 -14.38 -3.90
C ALA A 86 17.89 -13.08 -3.65
N ALA A 87 17.57 -12.34 -4.71
CA ALA A 87 16.78 -11.11 -4.62
C ALA A 87 15.36 -11.38 -4.10
N TRP A 88 14.73 -12.49 -4.51
CA TRP A 88 13.40 -12.86 -4.04
C TRP A 88 13.44 -13.24 -2.56
N LEU A 89 14.44 -14.04 -2.13
CA LEU A 89 14.62 -14.39 -0.72
C LEU A 89 14.84 -13.14 0.14
N SER A 90 15.69 -12.22 -0.31
CA SER A 90 15.95 -10.96 0.42
C SER A 90 14.69 -10.09 0.51
N ALA A 91 13.92 -9.97 -0.57
CA ALA A 91 12.68 -9.20 -0.56
C ALA A 91 11.59 -9.80 0.34
N ASN A 92 11.60 -11.12 0.54
CA ASN A 92 10.57 -11.85 1.29
C ASN A 92 11.05 -12.41 2.64
N ALA A 93 12.22 -11.98 3.12
CA ALA A 93 12.74 -12.40 4.41
C ALA A 93 11.83 -11.86 5.54
N TYR A 94 11.30 -12.78 6.35
CA TYR A 94 10.46 -12.47 7.50
C TYR A 94 11.20 -12.55 8.84
N ASP A 95 12.39 -13.16 8.87
CA ASP A 95 13.28 -13.19 10.05
C ASP A 95 13.99 -11.83 10.19
N ARG A 96 13.19 -10.82 10.50
CA ARG A 96 13.59 -9.42 10.64
C ARG A 96 12.85 -8.82 11.81
N ASP A 97 13.57 -8.12 12.68
CA ASP A 97 12.92 -7.25 13.65
C ASP A 97 12.52 -5.94 12.95
N ALA A 98 11.23 -5.72 12.80
CA ALA A 98 10.70 -4.49 12.22
C ALA A 98 10.63 -3.34 13.24
N GLY A 99 10.88 -3.60 14.53
CA GLY A 99 10.95 -2.57 15.59
C GLY A 99 9.69 -1.70 15.73
N ARG A 100 8.54 -2.15 15.23
CA ARG A 100 7.33 -1.33 15.10
C ARG A 100 6.72 -1.05 16.47
N GLN A 101 6.76 0.22 16.88
CA GLN A 101 6.14 0.69 18.12
C GLN A 101 4.65 1.00 17.92
N PRO A 102 3.83 1.02 18.99
CA PRO A 102 2.44 1.51 18.91
C PRO A 102 2.37 2.88 18.24
N GLY A 103 1.41 3.08 17.33
CA GLY A 103 1.30 4.32 16.55
C GLY A 103 2.24 4.42 15.34
N TRP A 104 2.91 3.33 14.94
CA TRP A 104 3.69 3.29 13.70
C TRP A 104 2.80 3.54 12.46
N THR A 105 3.38 4.18 11.45
CA THR A 105 2.78 4.32 10.10
C THR A 105 3.64 3.56 9.09
N GLY A 106 3.06 3.19 7.94
CA GLY A 106 3.80 2.49 6.88
C GLY A 106 5.02 3.27 6.40
N GLU A 107 6.06 2.57 5.93
CA GLU A 107 7.35 3.16 5.52
C GLU A 107 7.22 4.22 4.41
N ALA A 108 6.21 4.07 3.55
CA ALA A 108 5.94 5.04 2.47
C ALA A 108 5.20 6.29 2.96
N THR A 109 4.63 6.28 4.18
CA THR A 109 3.80 7.37 4.69
C THR A 109 4.67 8.42 5.38
N VAL A 110 4.56 9.67 4.93
CA VAL A 110 5.24 10.82 5.54
C VAL A 110 4.20 11.67 6.23
N ARG A 111 4.33 11.76 7.56
CA ARG A 111 3.52 12.67 8.37
C ARG A 111 3.91 14.12 8.09
N TRP A 112 2.95 15.02 8.02
CA TRP A 112 3.19 16.41 7.66
C TRP A 112 2.42 17.41 8.53
N THR A 113 2.91 18.65 8.54
CA THR A 113 2.28 19.80 9.16
C THR A 113 2.16 20.94 8.15
N LYS A 114 1.47 22.02 8.51
CA LYS A 114 1.43 23.24 7.69
C LYS A 114 2.83 23.70 7.28
N ALA A 115 3.78 23.69 8.22
CA ALA A 115 5.15 24.16 7.98
C ALA A 115 5.87 23.30 6.92
N SER A 116 5.68 21.98 6.92
CA SER A 116 6.33 21.10 5.93
C SER A 116 5.65 21.14 4.56
N MET A 117 4.37 21.50 4.48
CA MET A 117 3.58 21.49 3.23
C MET A 117 3.37 22.84 2.56
N GLN A 118 3.71 23.96 3.20
CA GLN A 118 3.35 25.31 2.74
C GLN A 118 3.72 25.62 1.27
N ASN A 119 4.81 25.03 0.75
CA ASN A 119 5.24 25.17 -0.65
C ASN A 119 5.47 23.82 -1.34
N SER A 120 4.92 22.74 -0.77
CA SER A 120 5.23 21.36 -1.16
C SER A 120 3.99 20.54 -1.48
N VAL A 121 2.82 21.20 -1.64
CA VAL A 121 1.58 20.52 -2.04
C VAL A 121 1.82 19.78 -3.35
N PRO A 122 1.68 18.45 -3.40
CA PRO A 122 1.89 17.70 -4.62
C PRO A 122 0.83 18.05 -5.66
N ARG A 123 1.24 18.35 -6.89
CA ARG A 123 0.33 18.71 -7.99
C ARG A 123 0.70 18.02 -9.30
N ALA A 124 -0.28 17.75 -10.15
CA ALA A 124 -0.08 17.35 -11.54
C ALA A 124 -1.23 17.85 -12.41
N GLY A 125 -0.94 18.26 -13.65
CA GLY A 125 -1.98 18.59 -14.63
C GLY A 125 -2.67 17.34 -15.17
N TYR A 126 -3.99 17.37 -15.28
CA TYR A 126 -4.80 16.23 -15.75
C TYR A 126 -4.39 15.74 -17.14
N VAL A 127 -4.18 16.65 -18.08
CA VAL A 127 -3.76 16.28 -19.44
C VAL A 127 -2.42 15.54 -19.43
N ALA A 128 -1.46 15.99 -18.63
CA ALA A 128 -0.16 15.33 -18.49
C ALA A 128 -0.31 13.94 -17.85
N ALA A 129 -1.03 13.83 -16.74
CA ALA A 129 -1.27 12.55 -16.06
C ALA A 129 -2.03 11.55 -16.95
N SER A 130 -2.95 12.01 -17.80
CA SER A 130 -3.71 11.14 -18.72
C SER A 130 -2.87 10.59 -19.88
N ARG A 131 -1.74 11.22 -20.20
CA ARG A 131 -0.88 10.86 -21.35
C ARG A 131 0.44 10.22 -20.94
N ASP A 132 0.89 10.44 -19.71
CA ASP A 132 2.17 9.96 -19.22
C ASP A 132 1.99 9.17 -17.90
N ARG A 133 2.28 7.87 -17.96
CA ARG A 133 2.19 6.99 -16.78
C ARG A 133 3.19 7.35 -15.69
N ALA A 134 4.32 7.98 -16.02
CA ALA A 134 5.27 8.45 -15.03
C ALA A 134 4.69 9.62 -14.22
N VAL A 135 4.01 10.56 -14.88
CA VAL A 135 3.31 11.68 -14.22
C VAL A 135 2.18 11.18 -13.34
N LEU A 136 1.33 10.28 -13.86
CA LEU A 136 0.29 9.64 -13.07
C LEU A 136 0.87 8.88 -11.86
N GLY A 137 1.95 8.14 -12.08
CA GLY A 137 2.65 7.40 -11.03
C GLY A 137 3.19 8.31 -9.93
N GLN A 138 3.74 9.47 -10.28
CA GLN A 138 4.19 10.47 -9.30
C GLN A 138 3.02 11.05 -8.49
N TRP A 139 1.91 11.39 -9.15
CA TRP A 139 0.70 11.87 -8.49
C TRP A 139 0.11 10.83 -7.52
N LEU A 140 -0.03 9.57 -7.95
CA LEU A 140 -0.49 8.47 -7.09
C LEU A 140 0.49 8.17 -5.94
N SER A 141 1.80 8.25 -6.21
CA SER A 141 2.82 8.09 -5.17
C SER A 141 2.69 9.17 -4.10
N ALA A 142 2.39 10.41 -4.50
CA ALA A 142 2.14 11.50 -3.56
C ALA A 142 0.88 11.24 -2.71
N VAL A 143 -0.22 10.76 -3.30
CA VAL A 143 -1.41 10.35 -2.54
C VAL A 143 -1.08 9.25 -1.53
N LYS A 144 -0.29 8.24 -1.92
CA LYS A 144 0.16 7.16 -1.01
C LYS A 144 1.08 7.69 0.11
N THR A 145 1.90 8.69 -0.20
CA THR A 145 2.93 9.22 0.70
C THR A 145 2.35 10.20 1.72
N TYR A 146 1.56 11.16 1.26
CA TYR A 146 1.06 12.28 2.07
C TYR A 146 -0.44 12.20 2.36
N GLY A 147 -1.16 11.24 1.77
CA GLY A 147 -2.61 11.10 1.90
C GLY A 147 -3.42 12.01 0.97
N PHE A 148 -2.77 12.92 0.21
CA PHE A 148 -3.46 13.80 -0.73
C PHE A 148 -2.52 14.28 -1.86
N ALA A 149 -3.11 14.74 -2.97
CA ALA A 149 -2.45 15.46 -4.05
C ALA A 149 -3.51 16.28 -4.82
N VAL A 150 -3.10 17.36 -5.48
CA VAL A 150 -4.00 18.20 -6.29
C VAL A 150 -3.84 17.85 -7.77
N MET A 151 -4.95 17.86 -8.51
CA MET A 151 -4.94 17.72 -9.95
C MET A 151 -5.44 19.01 -10.59
N ASP A 152 -4.62 19.58 -11.47
CA ASP A 152 -4.89 20.82 -12.18
C ASP A 152 -5.56 20.56 -13.54
N ASP A 153 -6.21 21.60 -14.08
CA ASP A 153 -6.74 21.63 -15.44
C ASP A 153 -7.75 20.52 -15.78
N LEU A 154 -8.59 20.15 -14.80
CA LEU A 154 -9.76 19.31 -15.04
C LEU A 154 -10.83 20.09 -15.81
N PRO A 155 -11.54 19.48 -16.78
CA PRO A 155 -12.70 20.13 -17.41
C PRO A 155 -13.74 20.55 -16.36
N THR A 156 -14.25 21.78 -16.47
CA THR A 156 -15.26 22.36 -15.57
C THR A 156 -16.67 21.87 -15.93
N GLU A 157 -16.90 20.57 -15.83
CA GLU A 157 -18.18 19.91 -16.12
C GLU A 157 -18.54 18.87 -15.04
N SER A 158 -19.85 18.66 -14.83
CA SER A 158 -20.34 17.64 -13.88
C SER A 158 -19.82 16.26 -14.26
N GLY A 159 -19.32 15.52 -13.27
CA GLY A 159 -18.78 14.18 -13.47
C GLY A 159 -17.36 14.13 -14.05
N ALA A 160 -16.68 15.27 -14.31
CA ALA A 160 -15.29 15.28 -14.79
C ALA A 160 -14.32 14.53 -13.87
N LEU A 161 -14.59 14.51 -12.55
CA LEU A 161 -13.83 13.72 -11.57
C LEU A 161 -13.82 12.22 -11.87
N CYS A 162 -14.83 11.71 -12.59
CA CYS A 162 -14.87 10.30 -12.96
C CYS A 162 -13.72 9.93 -13.88
N LYS A 163 -13.35 10.86 -14.79
CA LYS A 163 -12.22 10.67 -15.70
C LYS A 163 -10.89 10.53 -14.96
N VAL A 164 -10.76 11.17 -13.79
CA VAL A 164 -9.58 11.03 -12.91
C VAL A 164 -9.55 9.65 -12.28
N SER A 165 -10.68 9.17 -11.75
CA SER A 165 -10.79 7.81 -11.20
C SER A 165 -10.45 6.75 -12.24
N ASP A 166 -10.93 6.90 -13.47
CA ASP A 166 -10.70 5.94 -14.56
C ASP A 166 -9.22 5.79 -14.93
N LEU A 167 -8.35 6.73 -14.53
CA LEU A 167 -6.89 6.61 -14.72
C LEU A 167 -6.26 5.54 -13.83
N PHE A 168 -6.85 5.22 -12.68
CA PHE A 168 -6.17 4.38 -11.67
C PHE A 168 -7.07 3.38 -10.94
N GLY A 169 -8.39 3.44 -11.08
CA GLY A 169 -9.29 2.58 -10.33
C GLY A 169 -10.76 2.77 -10.70
N TYR A 170 -11.62 2.58 -9.71
CA TYR A 170 -13.07 2.58 -9.88
C TYR A 170 -13.73 3.39 -8.78
N ILE A 171 -14.86 4.00 -9.12
CA ILE A 171 -15.66 4.79 -8.19
C ILE A 171 -16.51 3.87 -7.32
N ARG A 172 -16.56 4.17 -6.02
CA ARG A 172 -17.56 3.59 -5.14
C ARG A 172 -18.87 4.34 -5.26
N GLU A 173 -19.82 3.74 -5.95
CA GLU A 173 -21.20 4.21 -5.97
C GLU A 173 -21.85 4.03 -4.58
N THR A 174 -22.60 5.05 -4.15
CA THR A 174 -23.36 5.04 -2.90
C THR A 174 -24.82 5.42 -3.18
N ASN A 175 -25.65 5.48 -2.13
CA ASN A 175 -26.99 6.05 -2.27
C ASN A 175 -27.01 7.54 -2.64
N TYR A 176 -25.86 8.25 -2.59
CA TYR A 176 -25.72 9.60 -3.16
C TYR A 176 -25.44 9.60 -4.67
N GLY A 177 -25.35 8.42 -5.28
CA GLY A 177 -25.01 8.21 -6.69
C GLY A 177 -23.54 7.85 -6.90
N ARG A 178 -23.16 7.74 -8.18
CA ARG A 178 -21.78 7.53 -8.61
C ARG A 178 -20.90 8.75 -8.30
N TRP A 179 -21.45 9.96 -8.45
CA TRP A 179 -20.91 11.21 -7.91
C TRP A 179 -22.08 12.08 -7.45
N PHE A 180 -21.82 13.10 -6.65
CA PHE A 180 -22.84 14.05 -6.20
C PHE A 180 -22.31 15.48 -6.29
N GLU A 181 -23.23 16.43 -6.41
CA GLU A 181 -22.92 17.86 -6.49
C GLU A 181 -22.82 18.46 -5.07
N VAL A 182 -21.83 19.32 -4.86
CA VAL A 182 -21.69 20.12 -3.64
C VAL A 182 -21.92 21.58 -3.98
N ARG A 183 -23.10 22.07 -3.62
CA ARG A 183 -23.52 23.47 -3.83
C ARG A 183 -23.82 24.10 -2.48
N ALA A 184 -23.42 25.35 -2.30
CA ALA A 184 -23.84 26.13 -1.14
C ALA A 184 -25.32 26.50 -1.34
N GLU A 185 -26.22 25.78 -0.67
CA GLU A 185 -27.67 26.03 -0.75
C GLU A 185 -28.18 26.73 0.52
N VAL A 186 -29.21 27.55 0.36
CA VAL A 186 -29.79 28.33 1.47
C VAL A 186 -30.57 27.43 2.46
N ASN A 187 -30.95 26.20 2.08
CA ASN A 187 -31.66 25.22 2.94
C ASN A 187 -31.16 23.77 2.71
N PRO A 188 -30.10 23.33 3.41
CA PRO A 188 -29.41 22.10 3.10
C PRO A 188 -29.88 20.83 3.83
N ASN A 189 -29.83 19.68 3.13
CA ASN A 189 -30.16 18.34 3.67
C ASN A 189 -28.95 17.63 4.30
N ASN A 190 -27.76 18.21 4.15
CA ASN A 190 -26.48 17.72 4.64
C ASN A 190 -25.65 18.92 5.10
N LEU A 191 -24.91 18.79 6.20
CA LEU A 191 -24.02 19.84 6.71
C LEU A 191 -23.01 20.32 5.66
N ALA A 192 -22.63 19.45 4.71
CA ALA A 192 -21.79 19.79 3.56
C ALA A 192 -22.36 20.92 2.67
N TYR A 193 -23.67 21.17 2.75
CA TYR A 193 -24.38 22.18 1.98
C TYR A 193 -24.70 23.44 2.82
N THR A 194 -24.20 23.56 4.05
CA THR A 194 -24.40 24.73 4.94
C THR A 194 -23.29 25.79 4.79
N ASN A 195 -23.58 27.01 5.24
CA ASN A 195 -22.60 28.10 5.37
C ASN A 195 -21.77 28.05 6.68
N LEU A 196 -21.92 27.00 7.49
CA LEU A 196 -21.15 26.80 8.72
C LEU A 196 -19.80 26.18 8.35
N GLY A 197 -18.70 26.73 8.88
CA GLY A 197 -17.35 26.21 8.61
C GLY A 197 -17.26 24.73 9.01
N LEU A 198 -16.99 23.85 8.04
CA LEU A 198 -16.81 22.43 8.29
C LEU A 198 -15.47 22.24 9.00
N GLN A 199 -15.50 21.73 10.23
CA GLN A 199 -14.31 21.24 10.89
C GLN A 199 -13.68 20.12 10.05
N ALA A 200 -12.35 19.98 10.10
CA ALA A 200 -11.67 18.85 9.47
C ALA A 200 -12.30 17.52 9.95
N HIS A 201 -12.69 16.67 9.00
CA HIS A 201 -13.37 15.41 9.24
C HIS A 201 -12.99 14.39 8.16
N THR A 202 -13.26 13.12 8.44
CA THR A 202 -13.30 12.07 7.43
C THR A 202 -14.73 11.82 6.99
N ASP A 203 -14.93 11.57 5.71
CA ASP A 203 -16.25 11.36 5.14
C ASP A 203 -16.81 9.98 5.49
N ASN A 204 -18.12 9.95 5.76
CA ASN A 204 -18.91 8.72 5.87
C ASN A 204 -18.38 7.72 6.94
N PRO A 205 -18.05 8.15 8.18
CA PRO A 205 -17.53 7.26 9.22
C PRO A 205 -18.55 6.18 9.65
N TYR A 206 -19.82 6.34 9.27
CA TYR A 206 -20.91 5.39 9.50
C TYR A 206 -20.98 4.24 8.48
N ARG A 207 -20.09 4.18 7.47
CA ARG A 207 -20.02 3.08 6.51
C ARG A 207 -18.90 2.10 6.86
N ASP A 208 -19.18 0.82 6.70
CA ASP A 208 -18.18 -0.26 6.80
C ASP A 208 -18.31 -1.20 5.57
N PRO A 209 -17.35 -1.19 4.62
CA PRO A 209 -16.10 -0.41 4.61
C PRO A 209 -16.30 1.09 4.27
N VAL A 210 -15.58 1.97 4.97
CA VAL A 210 -15.55 3.43 4.74
C VAL A 210 -14.93 3.79 3.38
N PRO A 211 -15.42 4.81 2.62
CA PRO A 211 -14.73 5.39 1.45
C PRO A 211 -13.23 5.59 1.71
N THR A 212 -12.38 4.97 0.87
CA THR A 212 -10.92 4.95 1.08
C THR A 212 -10.18 6.07 0.37
N LEU A 213 -10.82 6.69 -0.64
CA LEU A 213 -10.36 7.89 -1.33
C LEU A 213 -11.57 8.78 -1.63
N GLN A 214 -11.36 10.09 -1.56
CA GLN A 214 -12.34 11.11 -1.93
C GLN A 214 -11.72 12.04 -2.98
N ILE A 215 -12.44 12.27 -4.07
CA ILE A 215 -12.06 13.22 -5.12
C ILE A 215 -13.07 14.36 -5.08
N LEU A 216 -12.60 15.58 -4.83
CA LEU A 216 -13.38 16.79 -4.95
C LEU A 216 -12.86 17.57 -6.16
N SER A 217 -13.77 17.97 -7.06
CA SER A 217 -13.47 18.75 -8.24
C SER A 217 -14.26 20.05 -8.19
N CYS A 218 -13.56 21.18 -8.33
CA CYS A 218 -14.18 22.49 -8.42
C CYS A 218 -14.62 22.74 -9.86
N ILE A 219 -15.92 22.97 -10.07
CA ILE A 219 -16.49 23.36 -11.37
C ILE A 219 -16.60 24.89 -11.46
N GLU A 220 -17.04 25.53 -10.37
CA GLU A 220 -17.26 26.96 -10.28
C GLU A 220 -16.94 27.44 -8.86
N ASN A 221 -16.25 28.58 -8.74
CA ASN A 221 -16.03 29.27 -7.47
C ASN A 221 -16.32 30.77 -7.62
N THR A 222 -17.43 31.23 -7.05
CA THR A 222 -17.90 32.62 -7.16
C THR A 222 -17.76 33.41 -5.86
N VAL A 223 -17.08 32.87 -4.85
CA VAL A 223 -16.93 33.51 -3.54
C VAL A 223 -15.45 33.76 -3.22
N GLU A 224 -15.16 34.91 -2.62
CA GLU A 224 -13.86 35.14 -1.98
C GLU A 224 -13.83 34.48 -0.60
N GLY A 225 -12.80 33.68 -0.32
CA GLY A 225 -12.70 32.84 0.88
C GLY A 225 -13.14 31.39 0.65
N ARG A 226 -13.21 30.58 1.72
CA ARG A 226 -13.51 29.12 1.72
C ARG A 226 -12.49 28.25 0.97
N GLU A 227 -11.24 28.40 1.36
CA GLU A 227 -10.18 27.50 0.91
C GLU A 227 -10.44 26.06 1.39
N SER A 228 -10.17 25.08 0.53
CA SER A 228 -10.09 23.68 0.95
C SER A 228 -8.99 23.54 2.00
N SER A 229 -9.32 22.95 3.14
CA SER A 229 -8.34 22.61 4.18
C SER A 229 -8.23 21.10 4.32
N VAL A 230 -7.00 20.64 4.50
CA VAL A 230 -6.68 19.24 4.81
C VAL A 230 -5.80 19.21 6.04
N VAL A 231 -5.95 18.16 6.85
CA VAL A 231 -5.17 17.93 8.06
C VAL A 231 -4.66 16.49 8.04
N ASP A 232 -3.39 16.30 8.36
CA ASP A 232 -2.83 14.96 8.54
C ASP A 232 -3.28 14.37 9.88
N GLY A 233 -4.28 13.49 9.83
CA GLY A 233 -4.76 12.78 11.02
C GLY A 233 -3.69 11.91 11.70
N PHE A 234 -2.69 11.40 10.96
CA PHE A 234 -1.60 10.63 11.55
C PHE A 234 -0.59 11.52 12.28
N ALA A 235 -0.32 12.71 11.77
CA ALA A 235 0.48 13.69 12.49
C ALA A 235 -0.20 14.13 13.79
N VAL A 236 -1.53 14.36 13.75
CA VAL A 236 -2.32 14.71 14.95
C VAL A 236 -2.33 13.56 15.96
N ALA A 237 -2.58 12.32 15.52
CA ALA A 237 -2.56 11.15 16.40
C ALA A 237 -1.18 10.94 17.05
N ALA A 238 -0.10 11.16 16.31
CA ALA A 238 1.26 11.08 16.85
C ALA A 238 1.55 12.17 17.88
N ALA A 239 1.06 13.39 17.66
CA ALA A 239 1.18 14.48 18.63
C ALA A 239 0.40 14.16 19.92
N LEU A 240 -0.84 13.68 19.78
CA LEU A 240 -1.66 13.24 20.92
C LEU A 240 -0.98 12.11 21.70
N GLN A 241 -0.44 11.11 21.01
CA GLN A 241 0.27 10.00 21.66
C GLN A 241 1.50 10.48 22.46
N ALA A 242 2.19 11.52 21.99
CA ALA A 242 3.33 12.09 22.68
C ALA A 242 2.92 12.93 23.91
N GLU A 243 1.75 13.58 23.86
CA GLU A 243 1.23 14.44 24.93
C GLU A 243 0.46 13.65 26.00
N ASN A 244 -0.43 12.74 25.57
CA ASN A 244 -1.25 11.89 26.42
C ASN A 244 -1.30 10.46 25.85
N PRO A 245 -0.35 9.57 26.23
CA PRO A 245 -0.25 8.23 25.67
C PRO A 245 -1.41 7.30 26.05
N GLU A 246 -2.22 7.64 27.06
CA GLU A 246 -3.37 6.84 27.51
C GLU A 246 -4.70 7.25 26.84
N GLY A 247 -4.73 8.38 26.13
CA GLY A 247 -5.93 8.94 25.50
C GLY A 247 -6.60 10.02 26.33
#